data_AF-A0A2S0NJM8-F1
#
_entry.id   AF-A0A2S0NJM8-F1
#
_cell.length_a   1.000
_cell.length_b   1.000
_cell.length_c   1.000
_cell.angle_alpha   90.00
_cell.angle_beta   90.00
_cell.angle_gamma   90.00
#
_symmetry.space_group_name_H-M   'P 1'
#
loop_
_entity.id
_entity.type
_entity.pdbx_description
1 polymer ?
#
loop_
_entity_poly.entity_id
_entity_poly.type
_entity_poly.pdbx_seq_one_letter_code
_entity_poly.pdbx_strand_id
1 'polypeptide(L)'
;MKRLLTLLGCVGILATTAITVVGCGNKIVPIKSIESEIEQMLNIQQNEAWNLQVLQNDIDQQYGQGIINVQLVNPSTRDFEIITHEDIYKFIANNNKYSGETTLSHRWNERVKSKPEISTIETNLQAILSKKINEEWNLSDLQIEVNKLDAPGGITVEEVEIYEDGKRAFEEQPRLNNFKFIGHGTVLNSFKYKGEIILAHQWEFIIDKTEDIKTIDKALKKIVNSKEEYWTKEELEQAIVDSKLDVKDGITVSEELVKKNNDVPVKKWIFQGRGDKTNDFKYKNSLELWQVKNKKTQNQTIYIDDENNEIKAIEATPPNKTKEVINIGWNKETKEAYQMPKTIEKVPIYISSEIKSLFQLFYSTKNFNDISLSNWNTENVTDMRAMFWNAPSFNQDLSKWNTSNVTNMSGMFASAMKFNGNITNWNTENVTNMNSMFSKAKEFNQDLSKWNTSNVTNMSGMFARATLFNRNLETVGNSWNTKNVTNMSGMFAHAISFNGNIANWDTSNVKRMENMFEDAKVFNNDITKWNTENVIDMDEMFSGASEFNQNLNKWNVANVWSLLNFSPNSKLQIDFLPKFSLI
;
A
#
# COMPACT_ATOMS: atom_id res chain seq x y z
N MET A 1 -80.12 13.48 26.11
CA MET A 1 -80.75 14.49 27.00
C MET A 1 -81.05 15.73 26.16
N LYS A 2 -82.33 16.03 25.82
CA LYS A 2 -82.80 17.19 24.98
C LYS A 2 -82.22 17.23 23.54
N ARG A 3 -82.85 17.79 22.49
CA ARG A 3 -84.26 18.09 22.11
C ARG A 3 -84.22 18.62 20.65
N LEU A 4 -85.19 18.26 19.79
CA LEU A 4 -85.84 19.03 18.69
C LEU A 4 -86.60 17.96 17.84
N LEU A 5 -87.93 17.99 17.64
CA LEU A 5 -88.79 18.95 16.89
C LEU A 5 -88.32 19.12 15.42
N THR A 6 -89.15 19.09 14.37
CA THR A 6 -90.62 18.96 14.14
C THR A 6 -90.81 18.64 12.63
N LEU A 7 -91.93 18.17 12.06
CA LEU A 7 -93.24 18.85 11.90
C LEU A 7 -94.31 17.86 11.38
N LEU A 8 -95.54 18.07 11.86
CA LEU A 8 -96.87 18.11 11.19
C LEU A 8 -97.16 17.30 9.89
N GLY A 9 -98.38 16.77 9.69
CA GLY A 9 -99.54 16.74 10.61
C GLY A 9 -100.91 16.66 9.91
N CYS A 10 -101.95 16.30 10.69
CA CYS A 10 -103.40 16.35 10.38
C CYS A 10 -103.88 15.43 9.22
N VAL A 11 -105.15 15.01 9.12
CA VAL A 11 -106.43 15.42 9.72
C VAL A 11 -107.22 14.18 10.15
N GLY A 12 -108.02 14.25 11.22
CA GLY A 12 -109.08 13.27 11.51
C GLY A 12 -110.47 13.91 11.41
N ILE A 13 -111.47 13.18 10.89
CA ILE A 13 -112.91 13.54 10.95
C ILE A 13 -113.74 12.27 11.24
N LEU A 14 -114.79 12.45 12.03
CA LEU A 14 -115.76 11.44 12.49
C LEU A 14 -116.83 11.13 11.43
N ALA A 15 -117.36 9.89 11.40
CA ALA A 15 -118.79 9.59 11.17
C ALA A 15 -119.10 8.08 11.34
N THR A 16 -120.38 7.74 11.42
CA THR A 16 -120.94 6.46 11.91
C THR A 16 -121.56 5.55 10.81
N THR A 17 -122.05 4.37 11.25
CA THR A 17 -123.08 3.49 10.64
C THR A 17 -122.76 2.64 9.38
N ALA A 18 -122.32 1.40 9.65
CA ALA A 18 -123.01 0.12 9.36
C ALA A 18 -123.50 -0.29 7.94
N ILE A 19 -122.99 -1.48 7.49
CA ILE A 19 -123.67 -2.54 6.68
C ILE A 19 -123.85 -2.21 5.16
N THR A 20 -123.56 -3.07 4.15
CA THR A 20 -123.30 -4.53 4.01
C THR A 20 -122.20 -4.88 2.97
N VAL A 21 -121.86 -6.18 2.84
CA VAL A 21 -120.75 -6.79 2.07
C VAL A 21 -120.98 -6.93 0.54
N VAL A 22 -119.95 -6.61 -0.27
CA VAL A 22 -119.54 -7.36 -1.49
C VAL A 22 -118.00 -7.38 -1.54
N GLY A 23 -117.38 -8.51 -1.90
CA GLY A 23 -115.94 -8.72 -1.72
C GLY A 23 -115.02 -8.19 -2.82
N CYS A 24 -113.76 -7.95 -2.45
CA CYS A 24 -112.60 -7.88 -3.35
C CYS A 24 -111.48 -8.75 -2.77
N GLY A 25 -110.83 -9.57 -3.61
CA GLY A 25 -109.91 -10.60 -3.16
C GLY A 25 -108.58 -10.06 -2.62
N ASN A 26 -108.05 -10.71 -1.58
CA ASN A 26 -106.69 -10.47 -1.08
C ASN A 26 -105.67 -10.76 -2.18
N LYS A 27 -105.06 -9.71 -2.74
CA LYS A 27 -104.00 -9.85 -3.74
C LYS A 27 -102.70 -10.34 -3.10
N ILE A 28 -102.18 -11.39 -3.71
CA ILE A 28 -100.86 -11.99 -3.50
C ILE A 28 -99.87 -11.20 -4.39
N VAL A 29 -98.74 -10.72 -3.85
CA VAL A 29 -97.78 -9.80 -4.52
C VAL A 29 -96.37 -10.41 -4.38
N PRO A 30 -95.32 -10.25 -5.20
CA PRO A 30 -94.02 -10.91 -4.94
C PRO A 30 -93.27 -10.33 -3.71
N ILE A 31 -92.54 -11.09 -2.85
CA ILE A 31 -91.86 -10.51 -1.65
C ILE A 31 -90.77 -9.52 -2.06
N LYS A 32 -90.22 -9.75 -3.25
CA LYS A 32 -89.37 -8.81 -3.98
C LYS A 32 -89.98 -7.41 -4.16
N SER A 33 -91.31 -7.27 -4.14
CA SER A 33 -91.98 -5.97 -4.30
C SER A 33 -91.75 -5.00 -3.15
N ILE A 34 -91.33 -5.49 -1.97
CA ILE A 34 -90.96 -4.68 -0.79
C ILE A 34 -89.46 -4.77 -0.46
N GLU A 35 -88.66 -5.33 -1.37
CA GLU A 35 -87.22 -5.56 -1.16
C GLU A 35 -86.47 -4.25 -0.91
N SER A 36 -86.71 -3.21 -1.72
CA SER A 36 -86.08 -1.90 -1.54
C SER A 36 -86.47 -1.22 -0.22
N GLU A 37 -87.65 -1.51 0.34
CA GLU A 37 -88.07 -1.00 1.65
C GLU A 37 -87.29 -1.70 2.77
N ILE A 38 -87.13 -3.03 2.70
CA ILE A 38 -86.37 -3.83 3.66
C ILE A 38 -84.87 -3.49 3.58
N GLU A 39 -84.31 -3.31 2.37
CA GLU A 39 -82.95 -2.82 2.18
C GLU A 39 -82.75 -1.42 2.77
N GLN A 40 -83.70 -0.50 2.60
CA GLN A 40 -83.63 0.82 3.23
C GLN A 40 -83.65 0.71 4.75
N MET A 41 -84.50 -0.13 5.34
CA MET A 41 -84.53 -0.38 6.79
C MET A 41 -83.18 -0.90 7.29
N LEU A 42 -82.62 -1.93 6.65
CA LEU A 42 -81.33 -2.51 7.03
C LEU A 42 -80.18 -1.47 6.95
N ASN A 43 -80.18 -0.66 5.88
CA ASN A 43 -79.15 0.36 5.62
C ASN A 43 -79.25 1.62 6.50
N ILE A 44 -80.19 1.69 7.45
CA ILE A 44 -80.17 2.71 8.51
C ILE A 44 -78.95 2.55 9.43
N GLN A 45 -78.47 1.31 9.61
CA GLN A 45 -77.37 0.98 10.52
C GLN A 45 -76.15 0.45 9.73
N GLN A 46 -75.30 1.36 9.22
CA GLN A 46 -74.23 1.01 8.27
C GLN A 46 -72.88 0.62 8.91
N ASN A 47 -72.65 1.00 10.18
CA ASN A 47 -71.33 0.89 10.83
C ASN A 47 -71.31 -0.03 12.06
N GLU A 48 -72.45 -0.62 12.42
CA GLU A 48 -72.62 -1.53 13.55
C GLU A 48 -73.75 -2.53 13.26
N ALA A 49 -73.77 -3.66 13.97
CA ALA A 49 -74.70 -4.74 13.69
C ALA A 49 -76.06 -4.54 14.38
N TRP A 50 -77.14 -4.90 13.67
CA TRP A 50 -78.49 -4.95 14.22
C TRP A 50 -78.60 -5.92 15.40
N ASN A 51 -79.24 -5.47 16.49
CA ASN A 51 -79.76 -6.40 17.49
C ASN A 51 -80.96 -7.14 16.88
N LEU A 52 -80.90 -8.47 16.81
CA LEU A 52 -81.91 -9.28 16.13
C LEU A 52 -83.32 -9.09 16.70
N GLN A 53 -83.48 -8.90 18.01
CA GLN A 53 -84.80 -8.67 18.61
C GLN A 53 -85.34 -7.28 18.29
N VAL A 54 -84.47 -6.26 18.18
CA VAL A 54 -84.87 -4.91 17.77
C VAL A 54 -85.29 -4.92 16.30
N LEU A 55 -84.48 -5.50 15.40
CA LEU A 55 -84.80 -5.60 13.99
C LEU A 55 -86.08 -6.43 13.73
N GLN A 56 -86.29 -7.53 14.48
CA GLN A 56 -87.54 -8.29 14.43
C GLN A 56 -88.73 -7.44 14.88
N ASN A 57 -88.60 -6.69 15.99
CA ASN A 57 -89.66 -5.81 16.47
C ASN A 57 -89.99 -4.69 15.46
N ASP A 58 -88.99 -4.09 14.80
CA ASP A 58 -89.18 -3.02 13.82
C ASP A 58 -89.87 -3.56 12.55
N ILE A 59 -89.49 -4.76 12.09
CA ILE A 59 -90.16 -5.48 11.00
C ILE A 59 -91.60 -5.86 11.38
N ASP A 60 -91.84 -6.35 12.59
CA ASP A 60 -93.18 -6.68 13.11
C ASP A 60 -94.06 -5.43 13.28
N GLN A 61 -93.47 -4.29 13.66
CA GLN A 61 -94.17 -3.00 13.77
C GLN A 61 -94.60 -2.46 12.40
N GLN A 62 -93.80 -2.68 11.34
CA GLN A 62 -94.10 -2.18 9.99
C GLN A 62 -95.00 -3.13 9.18
N TYR A 63 -94.77 -4.45 9.27
CA TYR A 63 -95.43 -5.44 8.40
C TYR A 63 -96.42 -6.37 9.12
N GLY A 64 -96.52 -6.28 10.45
CA GLY A 64 -97.41 -7.05 11.31
C GLY A 64 -96.74 -8.28 11.93
N GLN A 65 -97.03 -8.51 13.21
CA GLN A 65 -96.35 -9.48 14.06
C GLN A 65 -96.31 -10.90 13.49
N GLY A 66 -95.11 -11.45 13.30
CA GLY A 66 -94.86 -12.82 12.84
C GLY A 66 -95.12 -13.08 11.36
N ILE A 67 -95.32 -12.03 10.55
CA ILE A 67 -95.57 -12.15 9.10
C ILE A 67 -94.25 -12.30 8.31
N ILE A 68 -93.16 -11.73 8.83
CA ILE A 68 -91.80 -11.86 8.30
C ILE A 68 -90.87 -12.22 9.47
N ASN A 69 -90.20 -13.37 9.38
CA ASN A 69 -89.23 -13.80 10.39
C ASN A 69 -87.82 -13.38 9.97
N VAL A 70 -87.18 -12.56 10.81
CA VAL A 70 -85.79 -12.16 10.69
C VAL A 70 -84.92 -13.21 11.41
N GLN A 71 -83.86 -13.68 10.76
CA GLN A 71 -82.90 -14.59 11.36
C GLN A 71 -81.48 -14.06 11.13
N LEU A 72 -80.73 -13.81 12.20
CA LEU A 72 -79.31 -13.47 12.11
C LEU A 72 -78.49 -14.75 11.95
N VAL A 73 -77.86 -14.92 10.78
CA VAL A 73 -77.22 -16.20 10.43
C VAL A 73 -75.73 -16.25 10.84
N ASN A 74 -75.07 -15.12 11.15
CA ASN A 74 -73.70 -15.11 11.70
C ASN A 74 -73.25 -13.76 12.34
N PRO A 75 -72.81 -13.69 13.63
CA PRO A 75 -72.21 -12.51 14.26
C PRO A 75 -70.67 -12.62 14.50
N SER A 76 -69.90 -11.51 14.44
CA SER A 76 -68.42 -11.54 14.54
C SER A 76 -67.76 -10.28 15.15
N THR A 77 -66.51 -10.41 15.65
CA THR A 77 -65.63 -9.33 16.16
C THR A 77 -64.13 -9.60 15.85
N ARG A 78 -63.30 -8.53 15.75
CA ARG A 78 -61.81 -8.45 15.57
C ARG A 78 -61.27 -8.15 14.15
N ASP A 79 -59.93 -8.10 14.01
CA ASP A 79 -59.15 -7.57 12.86
C ASP A 79 -58.89 -8.56 11.73
N PHE A 80 -58.99 -8.07 10.48
CA PHE A 80 -58.92 -8.88 9.27
C PHE A 80 -58.47 -8.06 8.03
N GLU A 81 -57.85 -8.73 7.06
CA GLU A 81 -57.73 -8.26 5.67
C GLU A 81 -59.04 -8.53 4.90
N ILE A 82 -59.29 -7.75 3.85
CA ILE A 82 -60.51 -7.83 3.03
C ILE A 82 -60.19 -8.55 1.71
N ILE A 83 -60.88 -9.66 1.46
CA ILE A 83 -61.04 -10.24 0.12
C ILE A 83 -62.45 -9.89 -0.35
N THR A 84 -62.60 -9.34 -1.57
CA THR A 84 -63.92 -9.00 -2.10
C THR A 84 -64.50 -10.16 -2.90
N HIS A 85 -65.71 -10.58 -2.54
CA HIS A 85 -66.49 -11.63 -3.18
C HIS A 85 -67.72 -11.02 -3.87
N GLU A 86 -68.21 -11.68 -4.90
CA GLU A 86 -69.43 -11.33 -5.61
C GLU A 86 -70.28 -12.58 -5.80
N ASP A 87 -71.23 -12.78 -4.89
CA ASP A 87 -72.16 -13.92 -4.92
C ASP A 87 -73.46 -13.53 -5.61
N ILE A 88 -74.12 -14.48 -6.27
CA ILE A 88 -75.38 -14.25 -6.98
C ILE A 88 -76.48 -15.09 -6.34
N TYR A 89 -77.39 -14.44 -5.61
CA TYR A 89 -78.48 -15.10 -4.89
C TYR A 89 -79.75 -15.15 -5.73
N LYS A 90 -80.48 -16.27 -5.61
CA LYS A 90 -81.75 -16.50 -6.30
C LYS A 90 -82.89 -16.61 -5.30
N PHE A 91 -83.83 -15.67 -5.32
CA PHE A 91 -84.99 -15.65 -4.43
C PHE A 91 -86.21 -16.25 -5.13
N ILE A 92 -86.93 -17.14 -4.45
CA ILE A 92 -88.10 -17.86 -4.96
C ILE A 92 -89.18 -17.82 -3.88
N ALA A 93 -90.40 -17.40 -4.24
CA ALA A 93 -91.47 -17.15 -3.28
C ALA A 93 -92.39 -18.36 -3.09
N ASN A 94 -92.59 -18.76 -1.81
CA ASN A 94 -93.09 -20.09 -1.42
C ASN A 94 -94.39 -20.06 -0.56
N ASN A 95 -95.21 -19.01 -0.64
CA ASN A 95 -96.49 -18.97 0.10
C ASN A 95 -97.62 -18.25 -0.63
N ASN A 96 -98.84 -18.42 -0.13
CA ASN A 96 -100.06 -17.80 -0.68
C ASN A 96 -100.17 -16.29 -0.39
N LYS A 97 -99.07 -15.59 -0.11
CA LYS A 97 -98.99 -14.13 -0.08
C LYS A 97 -98.01 -13.59 -1.13
N TYR A 98 -97.02 -14.39 -1.57
CA TYR A 98 -96.02 -13.95 -2.55
C TYR A 98 -95.57 -15.03 -3.58
N SER A 99 -95.39 -14.67 -4.87
CA SER A 99 -95.07 -15.62 -5.99
C SER A 99 -93.99 -15.13 -6.98
N GLY A 100 -93.25 -16.07 -7.61
CA GLY A 100 -92.23 -15.80 -8.65
C GLY A 100 -90.78 -16.05 -8.22
N GLU A 101 -89.81 -15.80 -9.11
CA GLU A 101 -88.36 -15.90 -8.81
C GLU A 101 -87.53 -14.74 -9.38
N THR A 102 -86.32 -14.54 -8.86
CA THR A 102 -85.39 -13.48 -9.30
C THR A 102 -83.94 -13.78 -8.92
N THR A 103 -82.96 -13.04 -9.47
CA THR A 103 -81.56 -13.05 -9.02
C THR A 103 -81.04 -11.65 -8.72
N LEU A 104 -80.09 -11.55 -7.77
CA LEU A 104 -79.36 -10.34 -7.41
C LEU A 104 -77.90 -10.64 -7.09
N SER A 105 -76.99 -9.74 -7.47
CA SER A 105 -75.56 -9.79 -7.12
C SER A 105 -75.30 -9.11 -5.78
N HIS A 106 -74.73 -9.83 -4.83
CA HIS A 106 -74.28 -9.31 -3.55
C HIS A 106 -72.74 -9.26 -3.52
N ARG A 107 -72.20 -8.05 -3.54
CA ARG A 107 -70.78 -7.81 -3.28
C ARG A 107 -70.55 -7.71 -1.78
N TRP A 108 -69.67 -8.55 -1.27
CA TRP A 108 -69.33 -8.56 0.15
C TRP A 108 -67.84 -8.78 0.35
N ASN A 109 -67.38 -8.48 1.56
CA ASN A 109 -65.96 -8.53 1.91
C ASN A 109 -65.74 -9.67 2.91
N GLU A 110 -65.07 -10.74 2.48
CA GLU A 110 -64.57 -11.75 3.40
C GLU A 110 -63.45 -11.14 4.24
N ARG A 111 -63.56 -11.39 5.55
CA ARG A 111 -62.63 -10.95 6.56
C ARG A 111 -61.68 -12.11 6.87
N VAL A 112 -60.52 -12.13 6.21
CA VAL A 112 -59.49 -13.17 6.41
C VAL A 112 -58.42 -12.67 7.39
N LYS A 113 -57.96 -13.54 8.30
CA LYS A 113 -56.98 -13.14 9.32
C LYS A 113 -55.65 -12.74 8.65
N SER A 114 -55.25 -11.49 8.83
CA SER A 114 -53.95 -10.95 8.40
C SER A 114 -52.80 -11.87 8.81
N LYS A 115 -51.80 -12.02 7.93
CA LYS A 115 -50.50 -12.58 8.31
C LYS A 115 -49.83 -11.65 9.35
N PRO A 116 -49.03 -12.18 10.30
CA PRO A 116 -48.22 -11.36 11.19
C PRO A 116 -47.16 -10.56 10.42
N GLU A 117 -46.85 -9.36 10.91
CA GLU A 117 -45.73 -8.55 10.40
C GLU A 117 -44.38 -9.23 10.72
N ILE A 118 -43.40 -9.07 9.85
CA ILE A 118 -42.04 -9.61 10.04
C ILE A 118 -41.32 -9.00 11.25
N SER A 119 -41.70 -7.79 11.66
CA SER A 119 -41.23 -7.19 12.92
C SER A 119 -41.60 -8.01 14.17
N THR A 120 -42.62 -8.88 14.10
CA THR A 120 -42.96 -9.78 15.22
C THR A 120 -41.89 -10.85 15.50
N ILE A 121 -40.93 -11.04 14.59
CA ILE A 121 -39.78 -11.95 14.75
C ILE A 121 -38.43 -11.22 14.75
N GLU A 122 -38.41 -9.91 15.03
CA GLU A 122 -37.21 -9.08 15.14
C GLU A 122 -36.09 -9.76 15.97
N THR A 123 -36.41 -10.25 17.17
CA THR A 123 -35.45 -10.95 18.04
C THR A 123 -34.80 -12.17 17.37
N ASN A 124 -35.56 -12.91 16.55
CA ASN A 124 -35.04 -14.08 15.84
C ASN A 124 -34.10 -13.68 14.69
N LEU A 125 -34.42 -12.59 13.99
CA LEU A 125 -33.60 -12.04 12.91
C LEU A 125 -32.31 -11.42 13.47
N GLN A 126 -32.40 -10.65 14.56
CA GLN A 126 -31.23 -10.12 15.27
C GLN A 126 -30.35 -11.26 15.82
N ALA A 127 -30.95 -12.33 16.34
CA ALA A 127 -30.21 -13.52 16.78
C ALA A 127 -29.55 -14.31 15.63
N ILE A 128 -30.02 -14.17 14.39
CA ILE A 128 -29.29 -14.66 13.22
C ILE A 128 -28.06 -13.76 12.98
N LEU A 129 -28.25 -12.45 12.89
CA LEU A 129 -27.16 -11.49 12.66
C LEU A 129 -26.02 -11.66 13.69
N SER A 130 -26.37 -11.71 14.98
CA SER A 130 -25.44 -11.86 16.10
C SER A 130 -24.66 -13.19 16.15
N LYS A 131 -24.85 -14.14 15.22
CA LYS A 131 -23.97 -15.32 15.10
C LYS A 131 -22.56 -14.96 14.59
N LYS A 132 -22.38 -13.81 13.92
CA LYS A 132 -21.11 -13.36 13.32
C LYS A 132 -20.57 -12.07 13.96
N ILE A 133 -20.09 -12.16 15.18
CA ILE A 133 -19.62 -10.96 15.93
C ILE A 133 -18.32 -10.33 15.40
N ASN A 134 -17.47 -11.07 14.68
CA ASN A 134 -16.12 -10.60 14.27
C ASN A 134 -15.92 -10.66 12.73
N GLU A 135 -17.00 -10.79 11.96
CA GLU A 135 -16.96 -10.89 10.51
C GLU A 135 -18.28 -10.46 9.86
N GLU A 136 -18.18 -10.07 8.59
CA GLU A 136 -19.30 -9.63 7.77
C GLU A 136 -20.20 -10.82 7.36
N TRP A 137 -21.49 -10.53 7.17
CA TRP A 137 -22.42 -11.47 6.55
C TRP A 137 -22.28 -11.41 5.03
N ASN A 138 -21.90 -12.54 4.42
CA ASN A 138 -22.21 -12.73 3.01
C ASN A 138 -23.73 -12.87 2.86
N LEU A 139 -24.32 -12.12 1.92
CA LEU A 139 -25.77 -12.09 1.70
C LEU A 139 -26.36 -13.48 1.41
N SER A 140 -25.64 -14.37 0.70
CA SER A 140 -26.12 -15.73 0.45
C SER A 140 -26.17 -16.57 1.72
N ASP A 141 -25.17 -16.43 2.60
CA ASP A 141 -25.09 -17.17 3.86
C ASP A 141 -26.16 -16.69 4.84
N LEU A 142 -26.38 -15.37 4.89
CA LEU A 142 -27.45 -14.76 5.69
C LEU A 142 -28.83 -15.22 5.19
N GLN A 143 -29.05 -15.23 3.88
CA GLN A 143 -30.29 -15.75 3.28
C GLN A 143 -30.51 -17.25 3.59
N ILE A 144 -29.44 -18.07 3.65
CA ILE A 144 -29.53 -19.48 4.06
C ILE A 144 -29.99 -19.63 5.52
N GLU A 145 -29.50 -18.80 6.44
CA GLU A 145 -29.96 -18.82 7.84
C GLU A 145 -31.41 -18.31 7.98
N VAL A 146 -31.78 -17.27 7.22
CA VAL A 146 -33.15 -16.70 7.23
C VAL A 146 -34.18 -17.65 6.63
N ASN A 147 -33.81 -18.42 5.60
CA ASN A 147 -34.63 -19.49 5.00
C ASN A 147 -34.98 -20.63 5.99
N LYS A 148 -34.51 -20.60 7.25
CA LYS A 148 -34.92 -21.54 8.31
C LYS A 148 -36.15 -21.06 9.08
N LEU A 149 -36.52 -19.78 8.98
CA LEU A 149 -37.65 -19.19 9.72
C LEU A 149 -38.99 -19.35 8.97
N ASP A 150 -38.95 -19.39 7.64
CA ASP A 150 -40.11 -19.60 6.78
C ASP A 150 -39.78 -20.53 5.58
N ALA A 151 -40.76 -20.87 4.76
CA ALA A 151 -40.51 -21.58 3.51
C ALA A 151 -39.58 -20.77 2.58
N PRO A 152 -38.78 -21.42 1.70
CA PRO A 152 -37.86 -20.71 0.79
C PRO A 152 -38.57 -19.63 -0.03
N GLY A 153 -38.03 -18.41 -0.01
CA GLY A 153 -38.64 -17.23 -0.64
C GLY A 153 -39.73 -16.53 0.18
N GLY A 154 -40.14 -17.07 1.32
CA GLY A 154 -41.10 -16.42 2.24
C GLY A 154 -40.53 -15.22 2.98
N ILE A 155 -39.21 -15.19 3.20
CA ILE A 155 -38.45 -14.02 3.65
C ILE A 155 -37.25 -13.83 2.72
N THR A 156 -37.05 -12.62 2.20
CA THR A 156 -35.83 -12.23 1.46
C THR A 156 -35.02 -11.21 2.27
N VAL A 157 -33.70 -11.22 2.07
CA VAL A 157 -32.77 -10.23 2.63
C VAL A 157 -32.12 -9.41 1.53
N GLU A 158 -32.06 -8.10 1.76
CA GLU A 158 -31.36 -7.12 0.93
C GLU A 158 -30.38 -6.34 1.83
N GLU A 159 -29.19 -6.01 1.32
CA GLU A 159 -28.27 -5.09 2.01
C GLU A 159 -28.67 -3.64 1.71
N VAL A 160 -28.64 -2.78 2.73
CA VAL A 160 -28.99 -1.36 2.64
C VAL A 160 -27.75 -0.52 2.90
N GLU A 161 -27.13 0.00 1.84
CA GLU A 161 -26.03 0.95 1.96
C GLU A 161 -26.51 2.27 2.59
N ILE A 162 -25.88 2.66 3.71
CA ILE A 162 -25.94 4.01 4.27
C ILE A 162 -24.49 4.44 4.54
N TYR A 163 -24.05 5.52 3.90
CA TYR A 163 -22.67 6.03 3.99
C TYR A 163 -22.52 7.21 4.98
N GLU A 164 -21.25 7.49 5.31
CA GLU A 164 -20.68 8.58 6.13
C GLU A 164 -20.59 8.31 7.66
N ASP A 165 -19.50 8.66 8.37
CA ASP A 165 -18.21 9.31 8.00
C ASP A 165 -17.03 8.45 8.50
N GLY A 166 -15.86 8.58 7.86
CA GLY A 166 -14.64 7.88 8.26
C GLY A 166 -13.69 8.75 9.08
N LYS A 167 -12.96 8.14 10.04
CA LYS A 167 -11.64 8.61 10.51
C LYS A 167 -10.77 7.46 11.02
N ARG A 168 -9.50 7.76 11.31
CA ARG A 168 -8.35 6.84 11.22
C ARG A 168 -8.05 6.05 12.51
N ALA A 169 -7.96 4.73 12.35
CA ALA A 169 -6.78 3.90 12.66
C ALA A 169 -6.14 3.89 14.08
N PHE A 170 -6.93 3.78 15.14
CA PHE A 170 -6.59 2.95 16.31
C PHE A 170 -7.90 2.47 16.97
N GLU A 171 -7.83 1.48 17.87
CA GLU A 171 -8.98 0.92 18.60
C GLU A 171 -9.96 0.07 17.76
N GLU A 172 -10.63 -0.88 18.41
CA GLU A 172 -11.66 -1.76 17.85
C GLU A 172 -12.75 -0.91 17.16
N GLN A 173 -12.95 -1.10 15.86
CA GLN A 173 -13.92 -0.32 15.09
C GLN A 173 -15.21 -1.14 14.92
N PRO A 174 -16.33 -0.76 15.57
CA PRO A 174 -17.62 -1.37 15.29
C PRO A 174 -18.06 -1.02 13.87
N ARG A 175 -18.15 -2.04 13.01
CA ARG A 175 -18.76 -1.96 11.68
C ARG A 175 -20.27 -2.16 11.80
N LEU A 176 -21.02 -1.48 10.95
CA LEU A 176 -22.48 -1.52 10.89
C LEU A 176 -22.91 -1.82 9.45
N ASN A 177 -23.43 -3.01 9.19
CA ASN A 177 -24.15 -3.31 7.93
C ASN A 177 -25.65 -3.34 8.25
N ASN A 178 -26.48 -2.67 7.47
CA ASN A 178 -27.93 -2.72 7.64
C ASN A 178 -28.54 -3.71 6.65
N PHE A 179 -29.31 -4.67 7.16
CA PHE A 179 -30.00 -5.66 6.36
C PHE A 179 -31.51 -5.44 6.43
N LYS A 180 -32.15 -5.33 5.26
CA LYS A 180 -33.60 -5.26 5.11
C LYS A 180 -34.14 -6.68 4.93
N PHE A 181 -35.01 -7.10 5.83
CA PHE A 181 -35.72 -8.37 5.79
C PHE A 181 -37.15 -8.10 5.32
N ILE A 182 -37.59 -8.78 4.26
CA ILE A 182 -38.90 -8.58 3.62
C ILE A 182 -39.68 -9.89 3.70
N GLY A 183 -40.84 -9.87 4.36
CA GLY A 183 -41.78 -10.99 4.41
C GLY A 183 -42.78 -10.92 3.26
N HIS A 184 -42.89 -12.00 2.49
CA HIS A 184 -43.76 -12.09 1.30
C HIS A 184 -45.13 -12.75 1.57
N GLY A 185 -45.50 -12.85 2.84
CA GLY A 185 -46.79 -13.38 3.32
C GLY A 185 -48.00 -12.61 2.79
N THR A 186 -48.93 -13.35 2.18
CA THR A 186 -50.26 -12.86 1.80
C THR A 186 -51.31 -13.88 2.22
N VAL A 187 -52.57 -13.46 2.38
CA VAL A 187 -53.68 -14.40 2.65
C VAL A 187 -53.85 -15.49 1.57
N LEU A 188 -53.28 -15.29 0.37
CA LEU A 188 -53.32 -16.23 -0.75
C LEU A 188 -52.15 -17.22 -0.79
N ASN A 189 -51.14 -17.11 0.08
CA ASN A 189 -49.95 -17.97 0.06
C ASN A 189 -49.63 -18.62 1.42
N SER A 190 -48.71 -19.59 1.40
CA SER A 190 -48.27 -20.36 2.56
C SER A 190 -47.22 -19.66 3.43
N PHE A 191 -46.63 -18.56 2.95
CA PHE A 191 -45.62 -17.81 3.71
C PHE A 191 -46.23 -17.18 4.97
N LYS A 192 -45.43 -17.09 6.03
CA LYS A 192 -45.88 -16.79 7.40
C LYS A 192 -45.93 -15.30 7.69
N TYR A 193 -44.94 -14.54 7.24
CA TYR A 193 -44.71 -13.15 7.65
C TYR A 193 -44.85 -12.18 6.48
N LYS A 194 -45.41 -11.00 6.73
CA LYS A 194 -45.53 -9.92 5.74
C LYS A 194 -44.77 -8.66 6.15
N GLY A 195 -44.66 -7.68 5.26
CA GLY A 195 -44.05 -6.39 5.56
C GLY A 195 -42.52 -6.41 5.55
N GLU A 196 -41.88 -5.36 6.08
CA GLU A 196 -40.42 -5.19 6.06
C GLU A 196 -39.88 -4.68 7.39
N ILE A 197 -38.64 -5.06 7.71
CA ILE A 197 -37.87 -4.52 8.85
C ILE A 197 -36.40 -4.38 8.45
N ILE A 198 -35.74 -3.30 8.89
CA ILE A 198 -34.30 -3.09 8.71
C ILE A 198 -33.62 -3.31 10.07
N LEU A 199 -32.64 -4.20 10.12
CA LEU A 199 -31.86 -4.48 11.33
C LEU A 199 -30.37 -4.30 11.07
N ALA A 200 -29.67 -3.86 12.10
CA ALA A 200 -28.25 -3.60 12.05
C ALA A 200 -27.44 -4.81 12.51
N HIS A 201 -26.45 -5.19 11.70
CA HIS A 201 -25.38 -6.12 12.05
C HIS A 201 -24.18 -5.33 12.57
N GLN A 202 -23.92 -5.46 13.87
CA GLN A 202 -22.73 -4.90 14.52
C GLN A 202 -21.64 -5.97 14.63
N TRP A 203 -20.44 -5.67 14.13
CA TRP A 203 -19.30 -6.59 14.17
C TRP A 203 -17.96 -5.86 14.23
N GLU A 204 -16.93 -6.53 14.73
CA GLU A 204 -15.59 -5.96 14.93
C GLU A 204 -14.60 -6.45 13.86
N PHE A 205 -13.82 -5.53 13.27
CA PHE A 205 -12.76 -5.86 12.30
C PHE A 205 -11.37 -5.55 12.84
N ILE A 206 -10.55 -6.60 13.01
CA ILE A 206 -9.14 -6.45 13.40
C ILE A 206 -8.26 -6.31 12.14
N ILE A 207 -7.64 -5.14 11.99
CA ILE A 207 -6.63 -4.88 10.95
C ILE A 207 -5.31 -5.50 11.40
N ASP A 208 -4.80 -6.48 10.64
CA ASP A 208 -3.44 -7.00 10.81
C ASP A 208 -2.40 -5.91 10.46
N LYS A 209 -1.75 -5.37 11.49
CA LYS A 209 -0.70 -4.34 11.38
C LYS A 209 0.72 -4.91 11.32
N THR A 210 0.88 -6.23 11.31
CA THR A 210 2.20 -6.85 11.47
C THR A 210 3.07 -6.70 10.22
N GLU A 211 4.30 -6.28 10.44
CA GLU A 211 5.31 -6.08 9.39
C GLU A 211 6.07 -7.39 9.10
N ASP A 212 6.60 -7.57 7.89
CA ASP A 212 7.52 -8.68 7.62
C ASP A 212 8.85 -8.44 8.36
N ILE A 213 9.36 -9.43 9.10
CA ILE A 213 10.61 -9.33 9.87
C ILE A 213 11.83 -8.94 9.00
N LYS A 214 11.80 -9.16 7.69
CA LYS A 214 12.84 -8.68 6.74
C LYS A 214 12.98 -7.16 6.73
N THR A 215 11.95 -6.41 7.12
CA THR A 215 12.02 -4.94 7.27
C THR A 215 13.09 -4.51 8.28
N ILE A 216 13.36 -5.33 9.30
CA ILE A 216 14.37 -5.10 10.35
C ILE A 216 15.65 -5.93 10.19
N ASP A 217 15.88 -6.54 9.02
CA ASP A 217 17.08 -7.32 8.68
C ASP A 217 18.39 -6.64 9.13
N LYS A 218 18.54 -5.34 8.83
CA LYS A 218 19.73 -4.57 9.20
C LYS A 218 19.90 -4.40 10.71
N ALA A 219 18.80 -4.27 11.46
CA ALA A 219 18.85 -4.13 12.91
C ALA A 219 19.19 -5.46 13.59
N LEU A 220 18.56 -6.56 13.15
CA LEU A 220 18.87 -7.91 13.62
C LEU A 220 20.31 -8.30 13.28
N LYS A 221 20.79 -8.02 12.05
CA LYS A 221 22.21 -8.20 11.68
C LYS A 221 23.15 -7.40 12.59
N LYS A 222 22.80 -6.18 12.99
CA LYS A 222 23.61 -5.38 13.92
C LYS A 222 23.68 -6.02 15.32
N ILE A 223 22.59 -6.61 15.80
CA ILE A 223 22.55 -7.32 17.09
C ILE A 223 23.37 -8.61 17.02
N VAL A 224 23.13 -9.46 16.01
CA VAL A 224 23.92 -10.69 15.78
C VAL A 224 25.43 -10.38 15.77
N ASN A 225 25.81 -9.28 15.12
CA ASN A 225 27.19 -8.83 14.98
C ASN A 225 27.70 -7.91 16.12
N SER A 226 26.99 -7.73 17.25
CA SER A 226 27.51 -6.93 18.37
C SER A 226 28.42 -7.72 19.33
N LYS A 227 28.40 -9.06 19.27
CA LYS A 227 29.25 -10.00 20.04
C LYS A 227 30.26 -10.71 19.12
N GLU A 228 31.43 -11.05 19.64
CA GLU A 228 32.46 -11.84 18.93
C GLU A 228 32.29 -13.35 19.16
N GLU A 229 31.93 -13.74 20.39
CA GLU A 229 31.53 -15.10 20.73
C GLU A 229 30.09 -15.38 20.25
N TYR A 230 29.76 -16.66 20.05
CA TYR A 230 28.39 -17.04 19.72
C TYR A 230 27.42 -16.61 20.82
N TRP A 231 26.23 -16.20 20.42
CA TRP A 231 25.11 -16.03 21.34
C TRP A 231 24.61 -17.41 21.83
N THR A 232 24.06 -17.48 23.04
CA THR A 232 23.02 -18.47 23.33
C THR A 232 21.68 -17.97 22.76
N LYS A 233 20.69 -18.85 22.68
CA LYS A 233 19.34 -18.49 22.23
C LYS A 233 18.76 -17.38 23.12
N GLU A 234 18.86 -17.57 24.43
CA GLU A 234 18.29 -16.72 25.47
C GLU A 234 18.97 -15.34 25.51
N GLU A 235 20.29 -15.30 25.37
CA GLU A 235 21.02 -14.02 25.26
C GLU A 235 20.60 -13.22 24.02
N LEU A 236 20.40 -13.89 22.88
CA LEU A 236 20.04 -13.24 21.62
C LEU A 236 18.59 -12.73 21.66
N GLU A 237 17.65 -13.53 22.17
CA GLU A 237 16.26 -13.10 22.40
C GLU A 237 16.20 -11.90 23.35
N GLN A 238 16.95 -11.92 24.46
CA GLN A 238 17.02 -10.77 25.37
C GLN A 238 17.60 -9.52 24.69
N ALA A 239 18.66 -9.66 23.88
CA ALA A 239 19.25 -8.54 23.15
C ALA A 239 18.30 -7.92 22.11
N ILE A 240 17.38 -8.71 21.52
CA ILE A 240 16.32 -8.19 20.65
C ILE A 240 15.32 -7.33 21.46
N VAL A 241 14.89 -7.81 22.62
CA VAL A 241 13.98 -7.07 23.52
C VAL A 241 14.64 -5.78 24.04
N ASP A 242 15.90 -5.85 24.48
CA ASP A 242 16.67 -4.70 24.98
C ASP A 242 16.89 -3.64 23.89
N SER A 243 16.99 -4.06 22.62
CA SER A 243 17.06 -3.16 21.46
C SER A 243 15.74 -2.47 21.11
N LYS A 244 14.63 -2.86 21.78
CA LYS A 244 13.26 -2.36 21.56
C LYS A 244 12.73 -2.59 20.14
N LEU A 245 13.18 -3.65 19.47
CA LEU A 245 12.63 -4.04 18.17
C LEU A 245 11.21 -4.57 18.34
N ASP A 246 11.01 -5.50 19.26
CA ASP A 246 9.72 -6.07 19.63
C ASP A 246 9.67 -6.33 21.15
N VAL A 247 8.51 -6.68 21.69
CA VAL A 247 8.36 -7.11 23.09
C VAL A 247 8.85 -8.55 23.28
N LYS A 248 8.95 -8.98 24.54
CA LYS A 248 9.31 -10.36 24.88
C LYS A 248 8.40 -11.37 24.16
N ASP A 249 8.99 -12.45 23.68
CA ASP A 249 8.34 -13.55 22.95
C ASP A 249 7.79 -13.17 21.54
N GLY A 250 7.82 -11.89 21.15
CA GLY A 250 7.36 -11.41 19.82
C GLY A 250 8.29 -11.77 18.67
N ILE A 251 9.61 -11.85 18.92
CA ILE A 251 10.59 -12.46 18.02
C ILE A 251 11.30 -13.58 18.80
N THR A 252 11.20 -14.80 18.30
CA THR A 252 11.96 -15.95 18.84
C THR A 252 13.11 -16.33 17.90
N VAL A 253 14.13 -16.99 18.43
CA VAL A 253 15.27 -17.46 17.63
C VAL A 253 15.52 -18.97 17.77
N SER A 254 16.04 -19.57 16.71
CA SER A 254 16.55 -20.95 16.74
C SER A 254 17.84 -21.05 15.92
N GLU A 255 18.70 -21.99 16.31
CA GLU A 255 19.91 -22.32 15.56
C GLU A 255 19.59 -23.37 14.49
N GLU A 256 20.01 -23.14 13.25
CA GLU A 256 19.94 -24.17 12.21
C GLU A 256 21.22 -24.99 12.19
N LEU A 257 21.10 -26.30 12.40
CA LEU A 257 22.20 -27.24 12.25
C LEU A 257 22.63 -27.35 10.78
N VAL A 258 23.65 -26.58 10.40
CA VAL A 258 24.27 -26.64 9.08
C VAL A 258 24.92 -28.01 8.88
N LYS A 259 24.23 -28.90 8.17
CA LYS A 259 24.55 -30.34 8.01
C LYS A 259 25.91 -30.65 7.37
N LYS A 260 26.61 -29.64 6.85
CA LYS A 260 27.93 -29.73 6.22
C LYS A 260 28.79 -28.50 6.57
N ASN A 261 29.00 -28.28 7.86
CA ASN A 261 29.94 -27.27 8.33
C ASN A 261 31.27 -27.93 8.70
N ASN A 262 32.28 -27.81 7.85
CA ASN A 262 33.64 -28.34 8.08
C ASN A 262 34.41 -27.43 9.05
N ASP A 263 33.97 -27.38 10.32
CA ASP A 263 34.51 -26.51 11.38
C ASP A 263 34.61 -25.02 11.03
N VAL A 264 33.83 -24.53 10.05
CA VAL A 264 33.80 -23.11 9.70
C VAL A 264 33.19 -22.34 10.87
N PRO A 265 33.86 -21.27 11.37
CA PRO A 265 33.45 -20.56 12.59
C PRO A 265 32.27 -19.61 12.34
N VAL A 266 31.15 -20.18 11.91
CA VAL A 266 29.86 -19.49 11.75
C VAL A 266 28.73 -20.27 12.39
N LYS A 267 27.67 -19.55 12.76
CA LYS A 267 26.37 -20.07 13.19
C LYS A 267 25.26 -19.44 12.34
N LYS A 268 24.25 -20.23 11.99
CA LYS A 268 23.03 -19.74 11.31
C LYS A 268 21.90 -19.60 12.32
N TRP A 269 21.35 -18.39 12.41
CA TRP A 269 20.22 -18.05 13.26
C TRP A 269 18.97 -17.86 12.41
N ILE A 270 17.90 -18.57 12.76
CA ILE A 270 16.55 -18.33 12.24
C ILE A 270 15.83 -17.45 13.25
N PHE A 271 15.40 -16.27 12.81
CA PHE A 271 14.53 -15.36 13.56
C PHE A 271 13.11 -15.59 13.08
N GLN A 272 12.17 -15.79 14.02
CA GLN A 272 10.76 -15.99 13.73
C GLN A 272 9.94 -14.89 14.41
N GLY A 273 9.35 -14.00 13.61
CA GLY A 273 8.33 -13.08 14.08
C GLY A 273 7.04 -13.83 14.42
N ARG A 274 6.44 -13.52 15.56
CA ARG A 274 5.24 -14.17 16.11
C ARG A 274 3.97 -13.32 16.00
N GLY A 275 4.06 -12.15 15.38
CA GLY A 275 2.95 -11.24 15.12
C GLY A 275 1.84 -11.88 14.29
N ASP A 276 0.61 -11.73 14.77
CA ASP A 276 -0.61 -11.97 14.01
C ASP A 276 -1.75 -11.07 14.55
N LYS A 277 -2.94 -11.19 13.96
CA LYS A 277 -4.14 -10.40 14.35
C LYS A 277 -4.69 -10.69 15.75
N THR A 278 -4.06 -11.53 16.57
CA THR A 278 -4.52 -11.91 17.91
C THR A 278 -3.54 -11.50 19.02
N ASN A 279 -2.45 -10.80 18.68
CA ASN A 279 -1.43 -10.36 19.62
C ASN A 279 -0.81 -9.00 19.23
N ASP A 280 -0.10 -8.39 20.18
CA ASP A 280 0.54 -7.07 20.01
C ASP A 280 1.97 -7.14 19.42
N PHE A 281 2.44 -8.32 18.98
CA PHE A 281 3.81 -8.47 18.45
C PHE A 281 3.93 -7.84 17.06
N LYS A 282 5.03 -7.13 16.81
CA LYS A 282 5.14 -6.25 15.63
C LYS A 282 5.45 -6.99 14.34
N TYR A 283 6.23 -8.07 14.37
CA TYR A 283 6.73 -8.72 13.16
C TYR A 283 6.23 -10.14 12.96
N LYS A 284 6.00 -10.51 11.70
CA LYS A 284 5.68 -11.87 11.23
C LYS A 284 6.75 -12.40 10.26
N ASN A 285 6.57 -13.65 9.83
CA ASN A 285 7.49 -14.39 8.95
C ASN A 285 8.87 -14.67 9.57
N SER A 286 9.78 -15.26 8.79
CA SER A 286 11.12 -15.64 9.23
C SER A 286 12.24 -14.94 8.44
N LEU A 287 13.40 -14.80 9.10
CA LEU A 287 14.64 -14.28 8.53
C LEU A 287 15.82 -15.14 8.99
N GLU A 288 16.74 -15.42 8.07
CA GLU A 288 17.94 -16.22 8.31
C GLU A 288 19.18 -15.33 8.32
N LEU A 289 19.97 -15.34 9.40
CA LEU A 289 21.17 -14.53 9.55
C LEU A 289 22.39 -15.36 9.96
N TRP A 290 23.54 -15.00 9.41
CA TRP A 290 24.84 -15.57 9.78
C TRP A 290 25.50 -14.78 10.90
N GLN A 291 26.00 -15.48 11.91
CA GLN A 291 26.97 -14.96 12.87
C GLN A 291 28.35 -15.55 12.56
N VAL A 292 29.38 -14.70 12.48
CA VAL A 292 30.78 -15.13 12.36
C VAL A 292 31.47 -14.98 13.71
N LYS A 293 32.09 -16.07 14.20
CA LYS A 293 32.83 -16.05 15.46
C LYS A 293 34.18 -15.33 15.29
N ASN A 294 34.53 -14.50 16.25
CA ASN A 294 35.76 -13.69 16.26
C ASN A 294 35.94 -12.86 14.98
N LYS A 295 34.84 -12.38 14.38
CA LYS A 295 34.82 -11.63 13.12
C LYS A 295 35.81 -10.45 13.05
N LYS A 296 36.19 -9.87 14.19
CA LYS A 296 37.23 -8.84 14.25
C LYS A 296 38.59 -9.37 13.79
N THR A 297 38.99 -10.56 14.24
CA THR A 297 40.29 -11.18 13.95
C THR A 297 40.21 -12.29 12.90
N GLN A 298 39.00 -12.70 12.51
CA GLN A 298 38.75 -13.68 11.45
C GLN A 298 39.20 -13.14 10.09
N ASN A 299 40.27 -13.74 9.57
CA ASN A 299 40.92 -13.32 8.33
C ASN A 299 40.62 -14.23 7.13
N GLN A 300 39.87 -15.32 7.33
CA GLN A 300 39.40 -16.17 6.24
C GLN A 300 38.20 -15.52 5.53
N THR A 301 38.17 -15.61 4.21
CA THR A 301 36.96 -15.36 3.43
C THR A 301 36.01 -16.53 3.65
N ILE A 302 34.85 -16.27 4.22
CA ILE A 302 33.81 -17.28 4.47
C ILE A 302 32.69 -17.05 3.47
N TYR A 303 32.30 -18.07 2.71
CA TYR A 303 31.38 -17.94 1.59
C TYR A 303 30.46 -19.16 1.43
N ILE A 304 29.38 -18.97 0.66
CA ILE A 304 28.47 -20.04 0.26
C ILE A 304 28.91 -20.56 -1.11
N ASP A 305 29.10 -21.87 -1.24
CA ASP A 305 29.38 -22.52 -2.52
C ASP A 305 28.07 -22.85 -3.25
N ASP A 306 27.77 -22.10 -4.31
CA ASP A 306 26.53 -22.19 -5.08
C ASP A 306 26.26 -23.56 -5.75
N GLU A 307 27.26 -24.45 -5.88
CA GLU A 307 27.04 -25.79 -6.47
C GLU A 307 26.33 -26.77 -5.51
N ASN A 308 26.53 -26.60 -4.21
CA ASN A 308 26.09 -27.58 -3.20
C ASN A 308 25.56 -26.95 -1.90
N ASN A 309 25.47 -25.61 -1.86
CA ASN A 309 25.04 -24.81 -0.72
C ASN A 309 25.85 -25.08 0.57
N GLU A 310 27.12 -25.47 0.43
CA GLU A 310 28.05 -25.67 1.55
C GLU A 310 28.73 -24.36 1.94
N ILE A 311 29.00 -24.19 3.23
CA ILE A 311 29.81 -23.07 3.73
C ILE A 311 31.28 -23.48 3.66
N LYS A 312 32.11 -22.59 3.10
CA LYS A 312 33.56 -22.81 2.99
C LYS A 312 34.33 -21.59 3.50
N ALA A 313 35.51 -21.83 4.04
CA ALA A 313 36.44 -20.80 4.50
C ALA A 313 37.81 -20.99 3.86
N ILE A 314 38.41 -19.90 3.39
CA ILE A 314 39.73 -19.89 2.74
C ILE A 314 40.49 -18.60 3.08
N GLU A 315 41.81 -18.63 3.10
CA GLU A 315 42.65 -17.41 3.18
C GLU A 315 42.96 -16.86 1.77
N ALA A 316 41.91 -16.66 0.95
CA ALA A 316 42.04 -16.21 -0.44
C ALA A 316 40.73 -15.62 -1.00
N THR A 317 40.77 -15.18 -2.26
CA THR A 317 39.59 -14.89 -3.10
C THR A 317 38.78 -16.16 -3.35
N PRO A 318 37.44 -16.16 -3.16
CA PRO A 318 36.62 -17.35 -3.34
C PRO A 318 36.36 -17.65 -4.83
N PRO A 319 35.89 -18.87 -5.16
CA PRO A 319 35.70 -19.31 -6.54
C PRO A 319 34.86 -18.34 -7.37
N ASN A 320 35.19 -18.20 -8.66
CA ASN A 320 34.53 -17.27 -9.60
C ASN A 320 33.02 -17.50 -9.83
N LYS A 321 32.41 -18.51 -9.22
CA LYS A 321 30.96 -18.77 -9.21
C LYS A 321 30.25 -18.09 -8.03
N THR A 322 30.95 -17.86 -6.92
CA THR A 322 30.40 -17.47 -5.62
C THR A 322 29.62 -16.15 -5.70
N LYS A 323 28.37 -16.20 -5.26
CA LYS A 323 27.44 -15.05 -5.20
C LYS A 323 27.36 -14.38 -3.83
N GLU A 324 27.54 -15.12 -2.74
CA GLU A 324 27.37 -14.63 -1.37
C GLU A 324 28.60 -14.92 -0.50
N VAL A 325 29.17 -13.85 0.07
CA VAL A 325 30.24 -13.90 1.06
C VAL A 325 29.68 -13.47 2.42
N ILE A 326 30.01 -14.25 3.44
CA ILE A 326 29.59 -14.10 4.84
C ILE A 326 30.65 -13.35 5.66
N ASN A 327 31.93 -13.53 5.35
CA ASN A 327 33.04 -12.76 5.94
C ASN A 327 34.06 -12.37 4.87
N ILE A 328 34.45 -11.09 4.82
CA ILE A 328 35.54 -10.62 3.96
C ILE A 328 36.87 -11.00 4.62
N GLY A 329 37.61 -11.93 4.00
CA GLY A 329 38.94 -12.30 4.45
C GLY A 329 40.01 -11.28 4.08
N TRP A 330 41.18 -11.38 4.72
CA TRP A 330 42.30 -10.48 4.52
C TRP A 330 43.65 -11.15 4.80
N ASN A 331 44.69 -10.66 4.15
CA ASN A 331 46.07 -11.12 4.33
C ASN A 331 46.65 -10.59 5.65
N LYS A 332 47.10 -11.51 6.52
CA LYS A 332 47.59 -11.20 7.88
C LYS A 332 48.73 -10.19 7.93
N GLU A 333 49.61 -10.20 6.92
CA GLU A 333 50.82 -9.38 6.84
C GLU A 333 50.52 -8.01 6.20
N THR A 334 49.90 -8.00 5.02
CA THR A 334 49.66 -6.75 4.25
C THR A 334 48.44 -5.97 4.72
N LYS A 335 47.54 -6.58 5.51
CA LYS A 335 46.24 -6.02 5.91
C LYS A 335 45.32 -5.68 4.73
N GLU A 336 45.53 -6.34 3.59
CA GLU A 336 44.71 -6.22 2.38
C GLU A 336 43.56 -7.24 2.36
N ALA A 337 42.35 -6.77 2.06
CA ALA A 337 41.19 -7.64 1.85
C ALA A 337 41.35 -8.48 0.58
N TYR A 338 41.02 -9.77 0.65
CA TYR A 338 41.04 -10.63 -0.54
C TYR A 338 39.95 -10.21 -1.53
N GLN A 339 40.30 -10.10 -2.82
CA GLN A 339 39.37 -9.68 -3.87
C GLN A 339 38.13 -10.57 -3.93
N MET A 340 36.98 -9.98 -4.27
CA MET A 340 35.73 -10.69 -4.49
C MET A 340 35.63 -11.22 -5.94
N PRO A 341 34.93 -12.34 -6.16
CA PRO A 341 34.74 -12.92 -7.49
C PRO A 341 33.84 -12.01 -8.33
N LYS A 342 33.99 -12.07 -9.66
CA LYS A 342 33.28 -11.18 -10.60
C LYS A 342 31.75 -11.34 -10.60
N THR A 343 31.26 -12.43 -10.00
CA THR A 343 29.87 -12.83 -9.80
C THR A 343 29.27 -12.42 -8.46
N ILE A 344 30.05 -11.79 -7.56
CA ILE A 344 29.59 -11.42 -6.23
C ILE A 344 28.32 -10.55 -6.30
N GLU A 345 27.31 -10.92 -5.51
CA GLU A 345 26.01 -10.25 -5.42
C GLU A 345 25.75 -9.71 -4.01
N LYS A 346 26.28 -10.38 -2.97
CA LYS A 346 26.08 -10.01 -1.55
C LYS A 346 27.36 -10.10 -0.72
N VAL A 347 27.49 -9.22 0.26
CA VAL A 347 28.60 -9.15 1.23
C VAL A 347 28.09 -8.93 2.66
N PRO A 348 28.90 -9.19 3.71
CA PRO A 348 28.51 -8.83 5.08
C PRO A 348 28.23 -7.33 5.24
N ILE A 349 27.41 -6.99 6.25
CA ILE A 349 27.18 -5.59 6.66
C ILE A 349 28.35 -4.95 7.39
N TYR A 350 29.46 -5.68 7.58
CA TYR A 350 30.65 -5.25 8.30
C TYR A 350 31.92 -5.69 7.56
N ILE A 351 33.05 -5.11 7.91
CA ILE A 351 34.39 -5.61 7.62
C ILE A 351 35.21 -5.70 8.91
N SER A 352 36.25 -6.54 8.93
CA SER A 352 37.19 -6.58 10.05
C SER A 352 37.91 -5.23 10.19
N SER A 353 38.05 -4.76 11.44
CA SER A 353 38.81 -3.54 11.75
C SER A 353 40.32 -3.69 11.49
N GLU A 354 40.82 -4.89 11.24
CA GLU A 354 42.22 -5.14 10.89
C GLU A 354 42.55 -4.80 9.43
N ILE A 355 41.52 -4.67 8.57
CA ILE A 355 41.69 -4.35 7.15
C ILE A 355 42.12 -2.89 6.99
N LYS A 356 43.23 -2.69 6.27
CA LYS A 356 43.78 -1.37 5.92
C LYS A 356 43.77 -1.08 4.43
N SER A 357 43.75 -2.11 3.58
CA SER A 357 43.67 -1.98 2.13
C SER A 357 42.42 -2.67 1.59
N LEU A 358 41.63 -1.93 0.80
CA LEU A 358 40.52 -2.42 -0.01
C LEU A 358 40.92 -2.49 -1.50
N PHE A 359 42.22 -2.56 -1.80
CA PHE A 359 42.77 -2.59 -3.15
C PHE A 359 42.08 -3.65 -4.00
N GLN A 360 41.46 -3.21 -5.11
CA GLN A 360 40.77 -4.08 -6.07
C GLN A 360 39.66 -4.99 -5.49
N LEU A 361 39.10 -4.71 -4.30
CA LEU A 361 38.18 -5.64 -3.62
C LEU A 361 36.97 -6.06 -4.47
N PHE A 362 36.43 -5.17 -5.32
CA PHE A 362 35.32 -5.43 -6.24
C PHE A 362 35.72 -5.24 -7.71
N TYR A 363 36.99 -5.46 -8.04
CA TYR A 363 37.53 -5.29 -9.39
C TYR A 363 36.81 -6.16 -10.43
N SER A 364 36.30 -5.53 -11.50
CA SER A 364 35.57 -6.19 -12.59
C SER A 364 34.30 -6.96 -12.17
N THR A 365 33.68 -6.60 -11.04
CA THR A 365 32.41 -7.19 -10.58
C THR A 365 31.23 -6.71 -11.42
N LYS A 366 30.57 -7.63 -12.14
CA LYS A 366 29.65 -7.23 -13.22
C LYS A 366 28.34 -6.66 -12.71
N ASN A 367 27.79 -7.28 -11.67
CA ASN A 367 26.42 -7.04 -11.18
C ASN A 367 26.37 -6.53 -9.73
N PHE A 368 27.53 -6.36 -9.08
CA PHE A 368 27.59 -6.05 -7.65
C PHE A 368 27.02 -4.65 -7.35
N ASN A 369 26.04 -4.60 -6.44
CA ASN A 369 25.38 -3.36 -6.02
C ASN A 369 24.68 -3.53 -4.66
N ASP A 370 25.34 -4.14 -3.67
CA ASP A 370 24.73 -4.47 -2.37
C ASP A 370 24.74 -3.29 -1.37
N ILE A 371 23.56 -2.97 -0.82
CA ILE A 371 23.34 -1.95 0.21
C ILE A 371 23.98 -2.28 1.57
N SER A 372 24.40 -3.53 1.80
CA SER A 372 25.13 -3.94 3.01
C SER A 372 26.43 -3.14 3.20
N LEU A 373 27.09 -2.81 2.07
CA LEU A 373 28.33 -2.05 1.96
C LEU A 373 28.29 -0.66 2.66
N SER A 374 27.14 0.01 2.64
CA SER A 374 26.96 1.34 3.23
C SER A 374 27.07 1.39 4.77
N ASN A 375 27.23 0.24 5.43
CA ASN A 375 27.34 0.13 6.89
C ASN A 375 28.75 -0.27 7.35
N TRP A 376 29.69 -0.45 6.41
CA TRP A 376 31.08 -0.78 6.73
C TRP A 376 31.76 0.34 7.52
N ASN A 377 32.43 -0.03 8.61
CA ASN A 377 33.35 0.87 9.29
C ASN A 377 34.69 0.84 8.57
N THR A 378 35.01 1.92 7.84
CA THR A 378 36.23 2.06 7.05
C THR A 378 37.31 2.88 7.75
N GLU A 379 37.18 3.20 9.05
CA GLU A 379 38.08 4.14 9.74
C GLU A 379 39.58 3.76 9.69
N ASN A 380 39.90 2.47 9.62
CA ASN A 380 41.28 1.98 9.56
C ASN A 380 41.81 1.81 8.12
N VAL A 381 41.00 2.09 7.10
CA VAL A 381 41.38 1.93 5.69
C VAL A 381 42.24 3.10 5.24
N THR A 382 43.41 2.78 4.69
CA THR A 382 44.38 3.74 4.16
C THR A 382 44.50 3.70 2.63
N ASP A 383 44.02 2.63 2.00
CA ASP A 383 44.13 2.39 0.55
C ASP A 383 42.79 1.89 -0.04
N MET A 384 42.28 2.61 -1.04
CA MET A 384 41.06 2.27 -1.79
C MET A 384 41.30 2.18 -3.30
N ARG A 385 42.56 2.02 -3.74
CA ARG A 385 42.94 1.91 -5.15
C ARG A 385 42.10 0.88 -5.91
N ALA A 386 41.59 1.28 -7.07
CA ALA A 386 40.87 0.41 -8.02
C ALA A 386 39.73 -0.44 -7.43
N MET A 387 39.19 -0.07 -6.25
CA MET A 387 38.25 -0.91 -5.49
C MET A 387 37.03 -1.36 -6.30
N PHE A 388 36.43 -0.45 -7.08
CA PHE A 388 35.29 -0.70 -7.98
C PHE A 388 35.67 -0.53 -9.46
N TRP A 389 36.96 -0.67 -9.79
CA TRP A 389 37.42 -0.52 -11.17
C TRP A 389 36.73 -1.57 -12.06
N ASN A 390 36.09 -1.11 -13.14
CA ASN A 390 35.30 -1.91 -14.07
C ASN A 390 34.13 -2.65 -13.40
N ALA A 391 33.52 -2.06 -12.37
CA ALA A 391 32.26 -2.53 -11.77
C ALA A 391 31.05 -1.74 -12.35
N PRO A 392 30.58 -2.05 -13.58
CA PRO A 392 29.69 -1.15 -14.34
C PRO A 392 28.30 -0.95 -13.72
N SER A 393 27.86 -1.88 -12.87
CA SER A 393 26.54 -1.84 -12.21
C SER A 393 26.55 -1.19 -10.82
N PHE A 394 27.73 -0.86 -10.29
CA PHE A 394 27.88 -0.37 -8.92
C PHE A 394 27.40 1.09 -8.78
N ASN A 395 26.46 1.32 -7.86
CA ASN A 395 25.90 2.63 -7.55
C ASN A 395 25.24 2.64 -6.15
N GLN A 396 26.05 2.57 -5.08
CA GLN A 396 25.60 2.63 -3.69
C GLN A 396 25.95 3.97 -3.01
N ASP A 397 25.14 4.38 -2.02
CA ASP A 397 25.46 5.49 -1.12
C ASP A 397 26.62 5.10 -0.19
N LEU A 398 27.71 5.87 -0.23
CA LEU A 398 28.91 5.66 0.59
C LEU A 398 29.16 6.83 1.55
N SER A 399 28.16 7.68 1.80
CA SER A 399 28.29 8.90 2.61
C SER A 399 28.60 8.66 4.10
N LYS A 400 28.43 7.41 4.56
CA LYS A 400 28.75 6.97 5.92
C LYS A 400 30.17 6.45 6.10
N TRP A 401 30.92 6.26 5.01
CA TRP A 401 32.30 5.79 5.10
C TRP A 401 33.21 6.87 5.68
N ASN A 402 34.03 6.48 6.65
CA ASN A 402 35.11 7.32 7.12
C ASN A 402 36.32 7.14 6.19
N THR A 403 36.71 8.22 5.51
CA THR A 403 37.86 8.24 4.58
C THR A 403 39.06 9.03 5.12
N SER A 404 39.02 9.51 6.38
CA SER A 404 40.05 10.44 6.91
C SER A 404 41.47 9.89 6.87
N ASN A 405 41.64 8.56 6.94
CA ASN A 405 42.94 7.89 6.90
C ASN A 405 43.34 7.43 5.49
N VAL A 406 42.50 7.62 4.48
CA VAL A 406 42.77 7.18 3.09
C VAL A 406 43.78 8.10 2.44
N THR A 407 44.86 7.51 1.93
CA THR A 407 45.96 8.23 1.26
C THR A 407 45.96 8.05 -0.25
N ASN A 408 45.26 7.03 -0.77
CA ASN A 408 45.23 6.70 -2.19
C ASN A 408 43.83 6.22 -2.63
N MET A 409 43.27 6.89 -3.65
CA MET A 409 41.97 6.60 -4.25
C MET A 409 42.08 6.34 -5.77
N SER A 410 43.29 6.08 -6.29
CA SER A 410 43.49 6.03 -7.74
C SER A 410 42.68 4.92 -8.40
N GLY A 411 41.98 5.28 -9.48
CA GLY A 411 41.10 4.40 -10.24
C GLY A 411 39.92 3.81 -9.47
N MET A 412 39.58 4.29 -8.26
CA MET A 412 38.59 3.66 -7.36
C MET A 412 37.25 3.34 -8.04
N PHE A 413 36.75 4.23 -8.91
CA PHE A 413 35.51 4.07 -9.68
C PHE A 413 35.75 4.06 -11.19
N ALA A 414 36.98 3.80 -11.65
CA ALA A 414 37.31 3.80 -13.06
C ALA A 414 36.47 2.75 -13.82
N SER A 415 35.72 3.15 -14.85
CA SER A 415 34.77 2.33 -15.61
C SER A 415 33.60 1.76 -14.79
N ALA A 416 33.32 2.28 -13.59
CA ALA A 416 32.06 2.06 -12.88
C ALA A 416 30.95 2.91 -13.54
N MET A 417 30.47 2.48 -14.71
CA MET A 417 29.70 3.33 -15.63
C MET A 417 28.45 3.98 -15.02
N LYS A 418 27.72 3.28 -14.13
CA LYS A 418 26.52 3.78 -13.44
C LYS A 418 26.80 4.48 -12.10
N PHE A 419 28.07 4.60 -11.68
CA PHE A 419 28.36 5.12 -10.35
C PHE A 419 28.04 6.62 -10.24
N ASN A 420 27.07 6.94 -9.40
CA ASN A 420 26.70 8.30 -9.02
C ASN A 420 26.26 8.33 -7.54
N GLY A 421 26.83 7.44 -6.72
CA GLY A 421 26.52 7.29 -5.30
C GLY A 421 27.06 8.44 -4.46
N ASN A 422 26.37 8.78 -3.37
CA ASN A 422 26.74 9.92 -2.53
C ASN A 422 28.11 9.71 -1.85
N ILE A 423 29.05 10.61 -2.18
CA ILE A 423 30.41 10.71 -1.60
C ILE A 423 30.74 12.16 -1.17
N THR A 424 29.72 13.01 -1.08
CA THR A 424 29.84 14.47 -0.89
C THR A 424 30.47 14.88 0.44
N ASN A 425 30.44 14.01 1.46
CA ASN A 425 30.94 14.27 2.81
C ASN A 425 32.25 13.52 3.14
N TRP A 426 32.91 12.92 2.16
CA TRP A 426 34.21 12.28 2.38
C TRP A 426 35.29 13.29 2.78
N ASN A 427 36.09 12.94 3.79
CA ASN A 427 37.31 13.67 4.12
C ASN A 427 38.44 13.16 3.22
N THR A 428 38.98 14.03 2.38
CA THR A 428 40.05 13.72 1.42
C THR A 428 41.38 14.37 1.78
N GLU A 429 41.53 14.99 2.96
CA GLU A 429 42.70 15.80 3.30
C GLU A 429 44.04 15.05 3.24
N ASN A 430 44.04 13.74 3.54
CA ASN A 430 45.22 12.89 3.50
C ASN A 430 45.45 12.20 2.13
N VAL A 431 44.55 12.39 1.16
CA VAL A 431 44.65 11.77 -0.16
C VAL A 431 45.75 12.46 -0.97
N THR A 432 46.69 11.65 -1.48
CA THR A 432 47.83 12.11 -2.29
C THR A 432 47.71 11.77 -3.77
N ASN A 433 46.88 10.79 -4.12
CA ASN A 433 46.68 10.33 -5.49
C ASN A 433 45.20 10.05 -5.80
N MET A 434 44.68 10.73 -6.83
CA MET A 434 43.31 10.58 -7.36
C MET A 434 43.33 10.23 -8.87
N ASN A 435 44.45 9.76 -9.43
CA ASN A 435 44.57 9.48 -10.85
C ASN A 435 43.49 8.49 -11.32
N SER A 436 42.89 8.75 -12.46
CA SER A 436 41.83 7.95 -13.09
C SER A 436 40.58 7.68 -12.21
N MET A 437 40.39 8.33 -11.06
CA MET A 437 39.42 7.92 -10.03
C MET A 437 37.99 7.71 -10.56
N PHE A 438 37.49 8.58 -11.43
CA PHE A 438 36.18 8.51 -12.08
C PHE A 438 36.27 8.32 -13.60
N SER A 439 37.42 7.87 -14.12
CA SER A 439 37.61 7.70 -15.57
C SER A 439 36.56 6.73 -16.13
N LYS A 440 35.80 7.12 -17.16
CA LYS A 440 34.70 6.35 -17.77
C LYS A 440 33.51 6.05 -16.82
N ALA A 441 33.40 6.72 -15.66
CA ALA A 441 32.19 6.71 -14.83
C ALA A 441 31.14 7.64 -15.46
N LYS A 442 30.42 7.13 -16.47
CA LYS A 442 29.59 7.95 -17.38
C LYS A 442 28.49 8.75 -16.70
N GLU A 443 27.86 8.17 -15.67
CA GLU A 443 26.77 8.81 -14.91
C GLU A 443 27.24 9.62 -13.70
N PHE A 444 28.56 9.68 -13.44
CA PHE A 444 29.08 10.38 -12.28
C PHE A 444 28.92 11.90 -12.41
N ASN A 445 28.15 12.49 -11.49
CA ASN A 445 27.96 13.94 -11.41
C ASN A 445 27.66 14.40 -9.97
N GLN A 446 28.35 13.84 -8.96
CA GLN A 446 28.19 14.26 -7.55
C GLN A 446 28.89 15.58 -7.26
N ASP A 447 28.36 16.34 -6.29
CA ASP A 447 29.01 17.55 -5.79
C ASP A 447 30.28 17.21 -4.99
N LEU A 448 31.42 17.72 -5.44
CA LEU A 448 32.73 17.53 -4.81
C LEU A 448 33.27 18.82 -4.18
N SER A 449 32.49 19.90 -4.11
CA SER A 449 32.93 21.23 -3.66
C SER A 449 33.56 21.28 -2.26
N LYS A 450 33.28 20.30 -1.41
CA LYS A 450 33.85 20.17 -0.05
C LYS A 450 35.19 19.42 0.02
N TRP A 451 35.61 18.76 -1.06
CA TRP A 451 36.81 17.91 -1.04
C TRP A 451 38.08 18.74 -0.91
N ASN A 452 38.85 18.47 0.15
CA ASN A 452 40.19 19.01 0.33
C ASN A 452 41.18 18.24 -0.56
N THR A 453 41.78 18.91 -1.53
CA THR A 453 42.79 18.32 -2.45
C THR A 453 44.21 18.80 -2.16
N SER A 454 44.45 19.50 -1.05
CA SER A 454 45.71 20.21 -0.81
C SER A 454 46.97 19.32 -0.78
N ASN A 455 46.81 18.02 -0.56
CA ASN A 455 47.90 17.04 -0.56
C ASN A 455 47.95 16.17 -1.83
N VAL A 456 47.01 16.34 -2.76
CA VAL A 456 46.97 15.60 -4.03
C VAL A 456 48.08 16.07 -4.95
N THR A 457 48.89 15.14 -5.45
CA THR A 457 50.00 15.40 -6.38
C THR A 457 49.71 14.94 -7.81
N ASN A 458 48.74 14.04 -7.98
CA ASN A 458 48.37 13.46 -9.28
C ASN A 458 46.84 13.37 -9.45
N MET A 459 46.33 14.02 -10.50
CA MET A 459 44.93 14.02 -10.93
C MET A 459 44.77 13.53 -12.39
N SER A 460 45.81 12.90 -12.98
CA SER A 460 45.77 12.52 -14.39
C SER A 460 44.60 11.57 -14.69
N GLY A 461 43.86 11.87 -15.75
CA GLY A 461 42.68 11.13 -16.18
C GLY A 461 41.51 11.08 -15.19
N MET A 462 41.49 11.88 -14.11
CA MET A 462 40.53 11.74 -12.99
C MET A 462 39.07 11.69 -13.44
N PHE A 463 38.67 12.51 -14.41
CA PHE A 463 37.32 12.57 -15.00
C PHE A 463 37.30 12.20 -16.49
N ALA A 464 38.38 11.60 -17.02
CA ALA A 464 38.46 11.24 -18.44
C ALA A 464 37.30 10.33 -18.85
N ARG A 465 36.48 10.74 -19.82
CA ARG A 465 35.26 10.05 -20.30
C ARG A 465 34.13 9.93 -19.26
N ALA A 466 34.15 10.74 -18.19
CA ALA A 466 33.00 10.92 -17.29
C ALA A 466 31.97 11.86 -17.96
N THR A 467 31.21 11.32 -18.91
CA THR A 467 30.48 12.11 -19.91
C THR A 467 29.43 13.08 -19.36
N LEU A 468 28.84 12.81 -18.19
CA LEU A 468 27.85 13.69 -17.55
C LEU A 468 28.43 14.59 -16.44
N PHE A 469 29.73 14.52 -16.17
CA PHE A 469 30.35 15.32 -15.11
C PHE A 469 30.40 16.80 -15.49
N ASN A 470 29.70 17.64 -14.74
CA ASN A 470 29.67 19.09 -14.94
C ASN A 470 29.44 19.82 -13.61
N ARG A 471 30.43 19.76 -12.71
CA ARG A 471 30.40 20.45 -11.41
C ARG A 471 31.46 21.53 -11.34
N ASN A 472 31.13 22.61 -10.64
CA ASN A 472 32.10 23.64 -10.26
C ASN A 472 33.06 23.05 -9.22
N LEU A 473 34.36 23.25 -9.44
CA LEU A 473 35.45 22.77 -8.60
C LEU A 473 36.33 23.96 -8.17
N GLU A 474 35.69 25.11 -7.94
CA GLU A 474 36.36 26.34 -7.57
C GLU A 474 37.01 26.21 -6.18
N THR A 475 38.23 26.72 -6.06
CA THR A 475 38.99 26.68 -4.81
C THR A 475 38.37 27.60 -3.76
N VAL A 476 37.88 27.01 -2.65
CA VAL A 476 37.32 27.75 -1.50
C VAL A 476 37.99 27.25 -0.22
N GLY A 477 38.84 28.09 0.37
CA GLY A 477 39.68 27.68 1.51
C GLY A 477 40.68 26.60 1.10
N ASN A 478 40.59 25.42 1.72
CA ASN A 478 41.40 24.24 1.34
C ASN A 478 40.69 23.32 0.34
N SER A 479 39.40 23.52 0.08
CA SER A 479 38.67 22.71 -0.91
C SER A 479 39.16 23.02 -2.32
N TRP A 480 39.38 21.98 -3.13
CA TRP A 480 39.95 22.09 -4.48
C TRP A 480 41.23 22.96 -4.56
N ASN A 481 42.07 22.90 -3.51
CA ASN A 481 43.41 23.49 -3.54
C ASN A 481 44.35 22.58 -4.37
N THR A 482 44.75 23.04 -5.55
CA THR A 482 45.57 22.28 -6.51
C THR A 482 47.06 22.56 -6.44
N LYS A 483 47.55 23.39 -5.49
CA LYS A 483 48.93 23.89 -5.46
C LYS A 483 50.03 22.82 -5.52
N ASN A 484 49.75 21.60 -5.06
CA ASN A 484 50.68 20.48 -5.00
C ASN A 484 50.54 19.51 -6.19
N VAL A 485 49.57 19.73 -7.08
CA VAL A 485 49.32 18.88 -8.25
C VAL A 485 50.43 19.11 -9.28
N THR A 486 51.06 18.02 -9.71
CA THR A 486 52.14 18.03 -10.72
C THR A 486 51.70 17.45 -12.06
N ASN A 487 50.60 16.69 -12.08
CA ASN A 487 50.08 16.04 -13.28
C ASN A 487 48.55 16.15 -13.35
N MET A 488 48.06 16.80 -14.41
CA MET A 488 46.65 16.95 -14.77
C MET A 488 46.35 16.35 -16.16
N SER A 489 47.24 15.52 -16.71
CA SER A 489 47.09 15.05 -18.08
C SER A 489 45.85 14.18 -18.29
N GLY A 490 45.13 14.45 -19.38
CA GLY A 490 43.85 13.83 -19.71
C GLY A 490 42.74 14.05 -18.67
N MET A 491 42.88 14.95 -17.69
CA MET A 491 41.97 15.03 -16.53
C MET A 491 40.48 15.11 -16.92
N PHE A 492 40.16 15.83 -18.00
CA PHE A 492 38.81 15.96 -18.57
C PHE A 492 38.71 15.44 -20.02
N ALA A 493 39.64 14.58 -20.47
CA ALA A 493 39.63 14.02 -21.84
C ALA A 493 38.31 13.29 -22.15
N HIS A 494 37.61 13.71 -23.19
CA HIS A 494 36.24 13.37 -23.60
C HIS A 494 35.17 13.49 -22.48
N ALA A 495 35.35 14.39 -21.51
CA ALA A 495 34.29 14.80 -20.58
C ALA A 495 33.34 15.77 -21.28
N ILE A 496 32.55 15.24 -22.23
CA ILE A 496 31.81 16.03 -23.25
C ILE A 496 30.85 17.09 -22.72
N SER A 497 30.40 17.00 -21.46
CA SER A 497 29.50 17.96 -20.81
C SER A 497 30.20 18.89 -19.81
N PHE A 498 31.52 18.75 -19.62
CA PHE A 498 32.24 19.50 -18.58
C PHE A 498 32.42 20.98 -18.97
N ASN A 499 31.84 21.86 -18.17
CA ASN A 499 32.07 23.30 -18.20
C ASN A 499 31.94 23.91 -16.80
N GLY A 500 32.51 23.22 -15.79
CA GLY A 500 32.52 23.68 -14.40
C GLY A 500 33.60 24.72 -14.13
N ASN A 501 33.36 25.63 -13.18
CA ASN A 501 34.34 26.63 -12.79
C ASN A 501 35.61 25.99 -12.17
N ILE A 502 36.75 26.30 -12.77
CA ILE A 502 38.12 25.92 -12.37
C ILE A 502 39.11 27.10 -12.46
N ALA A 503 38.60 28.34 -12.58
CA ALA A 503 39.40 29.54 -12.87
C ALA A 503 40.45 29.86 -11.79
N ASN A 504 40.16 29.49 -10.54
CA ASN A 504 40.97 29.81 -9.36
C ASN A 504 41.92 28.68 -8.93
N TRP A 505 42.12 27.65 -9.76
CA TRP A 505 43.12 26.61 -9.51
C TRP A 505 44.54 27.18 -9.56
N ASP A 506 45.35 26.82 -8.56
CA ASP A 506 46.79 27.03 -8.57
C ASP A 506 47.44 25.91 -9.39
N THR A 507 47.91 26.27 -10.59
CA THR A 507 48.60 25.37 -11.52
C THR A 507 50.11 25.52 -11.48
N SER A 508 50.68 26.32 -10.57
CA SER A 508 52.10 26.70 -10.59
C SER A 508 53.08 25.53 -10.55
N ASN A 509 52.72 24.40 -9.93
CA ASN A 509 53.54 23.18 -9.87
C ASN A 509 53.17 22.12 -10.93
N VAL A 510 52.19 22.38 -11.80
CA VAL A 510 51.75 21.43 -12.83
C VAL A 510 52.80 21.36 -13.94
N LYS A 511 53.21 20.14 -14.28
CA LYS A 511 54.19 19.85 -15.32
C LYS A 511 53.56 19.26 -16.59
N ARG A 512 52.44 18.54 -16.44
CA ARG A 512 51.81 17.73 -17.49
C ARG A 512 50.34 18.10 -17.63
N MET A 513 49.97 18.60 -18.82
CA MET A 513 48.62 19.00 -19.21
C MET A 513 48.19 18.39 -20.55
N GLU A 514 48.94 17.41 -21.07
CA GLU A 514 48.61 16.76 -22.34
C GLU A 514 47.21 16.14 -22.29
N ASN A 515 46.43 16.29 -23.37
CA ASN A 515 45.04 15.83 -23.51
C ASN A 515 44.06 16.38 -22.46
N MET A 516 44.41 17.38 -21.64
CA MET A 516 43.63 17.76 -20.45
C MET A 516 42.15 18.04 -20.76
N PHE A 517 41.84 18.69 -21.89
CA PHE A 517 40.50 18.98 -22.40
C PHE A 517 40.27 18.41 -23.82
N GLU A 518 41.01 17.38 -24.22
CA GLU A 518 40.77 16.64 -25.47
C GLU A 518 39.27 16.28 -25.55
N ASP A 519 38.57 16.61 -26.62
CA ASP A 519 37.16 16.28 -26.86
C ASP A 519 36.18 16.74 -25.74
N ALA A 520 36.58 17.69 -24.88
CA ALA A 520 35.73 18.31 -23.87
C ALA A 520 34.83 19.38 -24.53
N LYS A 521 33.88 18.90 -25.35
CA LYS A 521 33.19 19.68 -26.40
C LYS A 521 32.63 21.03 -25.99
N VAL A 522 32.06 21.14 -24.79
CA VAL A 522 31.41 22.36 -24.28
C VAL A 522 32.28 23.19 -23.34
N PHE A 523 33.54 22.79 -23.10
CA PHE A 523 34.43 23.47 -22.16
C PHE A 523 34.86 24.84 -22.70
N ASN A 524 34.55 25.90 -21.94
CA ASN A 524 34.93 27.28 -22.26
C ASN A 524 34.98 28.18 -21.00
N ASN A 525 35.42 27.64 -19.85
CA ASN A 525 35.62 28.45 -18.64
C ASN A 525 36.91 29.28 -18.72
N ASP A 526 36.92 30.46 -18.07
CA ASP A 526 38.09 31.33 -17.98
C ASP A 526 39.22 30.64 -17.19
N ILE A 527 40.28 30.27 -17.91
CA ILE A 527 41.54 29.74 -17.37
C ILE A 527 42.73 30.66 -17.70
N THR A 528 42.46 31.92 -18.08
CA THR A 528 43.48 32.87 -18.55
C THR A 528 44.47 33.30 -17.45
N LYS A 529 44.15 33.03 -16.18
CA LYS A 529 44.95 33.33 -15.00
C LYS A 529 45.87 32.18 -14.54
N TRP A 530 45.77 31.00 -15.14
CA TRP A 530 46.60 29.85 -14.77
C TRP A 530 48.09 30.15 -14.96
N ASN A 531 48.91 29.72 -14.00
CA ASN A 531 50.36 29.76 -14.14
C ASN A 531 50.82 28.49 -14.85
N THR A 532 51.32 28.64 -16.08
CA THR A 532 51.80 27.53 -16.92
C THR A 532 53.33 27.43 -16.97
N GLU A 533 54.07 28.23 -16.18
CA GLU A 533 55.53 28.35 -16.34
C GLU A 533 56.30 27.03 -16.19
N ASN A 534 55.81 26.11 -15.37
CA ASN A 534 56.42 24.80 -15.13
C ASN A 534 55.83 23.67 -15.99
N VAL A 535 54.87 23.97 -16.87
CA VAL A 535 54.29 23.01 -17.81
C VAL A 535 55.29 22.73 -18.92
N ILE A 536 55.55 21.44 -19.15
CA ILE A 536 56.50 20.97 -20.17
C ILE A 536 55.81 20.27 -21.36
N ASP A 537 54.57 19.83 -21.16
CA ASP A 537 53.82 18.99 -22.10
C ASP A 537 52.36 19.46 -22.19
N MET A 538 51.96 19.87 -23.40
CA MET A 538 50.62 20.38 -23.75
C MET A 538 50.07 19.72 -25.02
N ASP A 539 50.57 18.54 -25.40
CA ASP A 539 50.06 17.80 -26.57
C ASP A 539 48.54 17.59 -26.46
N GLU A 540 47.80 17.88 -27.52
CA GLU A 540 46.35 17.65 -27.63
C GLU A 540 45.47 18.33 -26.55
N MET A 541 46.00 19.33 -25.83
CA MET A 541 45.35 19.95 -24.66
C MET A 541 43.90 20.40 -24.89
N PHE A 542 43.58 20.96 -26.05
CA PHE A 542 42.24 21.40 -26.48
C PHE A 542 41.80 20.78 -27.82
N SER A 543 42.41 19.67 -28.24
CA SER A 543 42.03 18.96 -29.47
C SER A 543 40.56 18.53 -29.40
N GLY A 544 39.69 18.99 -30.29
CA GLY A 544 38.25 18.68 -30.26
C GLY A 544 37.42 19.40 -29.19
N ALA A 545 38.00 20.33 -28.41
CA ALA A 545 37.26 21.18 -27.47
C ALA A 545 36.45 22.26 -28.22
N SER A 546 35.35 21.84 -28.86
CA SER A 546 34.64 22.60 -29.90
C SER A 546 34.10 23.98 -29.49
N GLU A 547 33.87 24.24 -28.21
CA GLU A 547 33.42 25.56 -27.71
C GLU A 547 34.54 26.42 -27.12
N PHE A 548 35.76 25.89 -26.97
CA PHE A 548 36.86 26.58 -26.29
C PHE A 548 37.40 27.75 -27.12
N ASN A 549 37.38 28.96 -26.55
CA ASN A 549 37.92 30.18 -27.16
C ASN A 549 38.36 31.24 -26.12
N GLN A 550 39.12 30.83 -25.11
CA GLN A 550 39.67 31.74 -24.10
C GLN A 550 40.96 32.41 -24.56
N ASN A 551 41.25 33.63 -24.08
CA ASN A 551 42.46 34.36 -24.46
C ASN A 551 43.67 33.95 -23.60
N LEU A 552 44.47 33.03 -24.12
CA LEU A 552 45.64 32.45 -23.45
C LEU A 552 46.95 33.19 -23.76
N ASN A 553 46.92 34.37 -24.40
CA ASN A 553 48.12 35.06 -24.87
C ASN A 553 49.08 35.57 -23.76
N LYS A 554 48.67 35.45 -22.49
CA LYS A 554 49.47 35.75 -21.29
C LYS A 554 50.11 34.52 -20.63
N TRP A 555 49.80 33.30 -21.08
CA TRP A 555 50.38 32.09 -20.53
C TRP A 555 51.89 32.04 -20.81
N ASN A 556 52.68 31.72 -19.78
CA ASN A 556 54.11 31.49 -19.91
C ASN A 556 54.33 30.04 -20.35
N VAL A 557 54.71 29.85 -21.61
CA VAL A 557 54.94 28.53 -22.23
C VAL A 557 56.41 28.27 -22.58
N ALA A 558 57.34 29.01 -21.95
CA ALA A 558 58.77 28.93 -22.28
C ALA A 558 59.41 27.55 -22.05
N ASN A 559 58.84 26.74 -21.15
CA ASN A 559 59.31 25.38 -20.83
C ASN A 559 58.53 24.27 -21.59
N VAL A 560 57.51 24.63 -22.39
CA VAL A 560 56.73 23.67 -23.17
C VAL A 560 57.55 23.21 -24.38
N TRP A 561 57.82 21.90 -24.47
CA TRP A 561 58.56 21.31 -25.58
C TRP A 561 57.75 20.29 -26.39
N SER A 562 56.55 19.91 -25.91
CA SER A 562 55.54 19.16 -26.68
C SER A 562 54.23 19.96 -26.72
N LEU A 563 53.76 20.25 -27.94
CA LEU A 563 52.53 21.02 -28.24
C LEU A 563 51.77 20.48 -29.47
N LEU A 564 52.07 19.23 -29.88
CA LEU A 564 51.48 18.57 -31.03
C LEU A 564 49.95 18.62 -30.92
N ASN A 565 49.28 19.05 -31.99
CA ASN A 565 47.82 19.14 -32.04
C ASN A 565 47.21 19.92 -30.85
N PHE A 566 47.85 21.00 -30.36
CA PHE A 566 47.40 21.76 -29.18
C PHE A 566 45.89 22.07 -29.13
N SER A 567 45.28 22.51 -30.25
CA SER A 567 43.87 22.94 -30.28
C SER A 567 43.08 22.75 -31.61
N PRO A 568 43.34 21.75 -32.47
CA PRO A 568 42.57 21.53 -33.69
C PRO A 568 41.10 21.25 -33.36
N ASN A 569 40.19 21.69 -34.22
CA ASN A 569 38.74 21.56 -34.04
C ASN A 569 38.16 22.25 -32.78
N SER A 570 38.91 23.16 -32.15
CA SER A 570 38.38 24.14 -31.18
C SER A 570 37.98 25.46 -31.86
N LYS A 571 37.37 26.38 -31.11
CA LYS A 571 37.09 27.76 -31.56
C LYS A 571 38.24 28.74 -31.28
N LEU A 572 39.37 28.26 -30.75
CA LEU A 572 40.47 29.09 -30.26
C LEU A 572 41.09 29.93 -31.39
N GLN A 573 41.00 31.24 -31.25
CA GLN A 573 41.54 32.19 -32.23
C GLN A 573 43.07 32.24 -32.18
N ILE A 574 43.71 32.53 -33.33
CA ILE A 574 45.17 32.58 -33.44
C ILE A 574 45.79 33.67 -32.53
N ASP A 575 45.13 34.82 -32.39
CA ASP A 575 45.56 35.93 -31.52
C ASP A 575 45.36 35.64 -30.01
N PHE A 576 44.66 34.55 -29.69
CA PHE A 576 44.42 34.06 -28.33
C PHE A 576 45.39 32.95 -27.92
N LEU A 577 46.26 32.48 -28.82
CA LEU A 577 47.26 31.46 -28.50
C LEU A 577 48.37 32.02 -27.58
N PRO A 578 48.95 31.16 -26.71
CA PRO A 578 50.22 31.47 -26.05
C PRO A 578 51.34 31.67 -27.09
N LYS A 579 52.35 32.47 -26.73
CA LYS A 579 53.55 32.65 -27.56
C LYS A 579 54.53 31.51 -27.34
N PHE A 580 54.27 30.38 -28.00
CA PHE A 580 55.21 29.26 -28.02
C PHE A 580 56.54 29.68 -28.67
N SER A 581 57.64 29.25 -28.06
CA SER A 581 58.95 29.23 -28.72
C SER A 581 58.83 28.40 -29.99
N LEU A 582 59.35 28.90 -31.12
CA LEU A 582 59.48 28.07 -32.33
C LEU A 582 60.46 26.94 -32.01
N ILE A 583 59.98 25.68 -32.08
CA ILE A 583 60.74 24.44 -31.89
C ILE A 583 61.25 23.98 -33.26
#